data_AF-A0A2V1DNI2-F1
#
_entry.id   AF-A0A2V1DNI2-F1
#
_cell.length_a   1.000
_cell.length_b   1.000
_cell.length_c   1.000
_cell.angle_alpha   90.00
_cell.angle_beta   90.00
_cell.angle_gamma   90.00
#
_symmetry.space_group_name_H-M   'P 1'
#
loop_
_entity.id
_entity.type
_entity.pdbx_description
1 polymer ?
#
loop_
_entity_poly.entity_id
_entity_poly.type
_entity_poly.pdbx_seq_one_letter_code
_entity_poly.pdbx_strand_id
1 'polypeptide(L)'
;MSWRDYFNYLSTELDLIREQVLCQPDLKSNTPSDTIEFSHLQSLEIIQTKARRAGSILSTTAQRLGVMKSLVEKIDHRQSKKDYEFETNNERAGLKMEIVKMDKHLKLHEQQAGEIIESVISVNKLIQQMLELRNYSALHANNAKLQQLSTSQASETSIMLQLAVIQRQEARVMRVASIIALVYLPVSLVSSLFSTQLFTLNSIVLNMREGLGIFFTLLLTLTVSTILSAYLWLPRDPTVLRQSSSSSP
;
A
#
# COMPACT_ATOMS: atom_id res chain seq x y z
N MET A 1 10.48 -47.96 6.91
CA MET A 1 9.82 -46.77 7.46
C MET A 1 8.35 -47.13 7.65
N SER A 2 7.83 -47.08 8.87
CA SER A 2 6.43 -47.46 9.16
C SER A 2 5.48 -46.34 8.72
N TRP A 3 4.23 -46.68 8.34
CA TRP A 3 3.18 -45.68 8.08
C TRP A 3 3.00 -44.72 9.26
N ARG A 4 3.17 -45.24 10.48
CA ARG A 4 3.14 -44.45 11.71
C ARG A 4 4.22 -43.36 11.73
N ASP A 5 5.45 -43.71 11.35
CA ASP A 5 6.57 -42.76 11.32
C ASP A 5 6.34 -41.67 10.28
N TYR A 6 5.76 -42.05 9.15
CA TYR A 6 5.40 -41.11 8.08
C TYR A 6 4.31 -40.12 8.51
N PHE A 7 3.23 -40.59 9.14
CA PHE A 7 2.18 -39.71 9.64
C PHE A 7 2.65 -38.82 10.78
N ASN A 8 3.50 -39.33 11.67
CA ASN A 8 4.14 -38.52 12.71
C ASN A 8 5.01 -37.41 12.10
N TYR A 9 5.77 -37.72 11.05
CA TYR A 9 6.55 -36.74 10.31
C TYR A 9 5.64 -35.64 9.72
N LEU A 10 4.56 -36.01 9.04
CA LEU A 10 3.61 -35.04 8.48
C LEU A 10 2.94 -34.18 9.56
N SER A 11 2.58 -34.78 10.70
CA SER A 11 2.00 -34.04 11.83
C SER A 11 3.00 -33.05 12.40
N THR A 12 4.26 -33.46 12.58
CA THR A 12 5.32 -32.59 13.11
C THR A 12 5.59 -31.42 12.15
N GLU A 13 5.62 -31.68 10.85
CA GLU A 13 5.79 -30.65 9.82
C GLU A 13 4.60 -29.66 9.82
N LEU A 14 3.38 -30.18 10.01
CA LEU A 14 2.17 -29.35 10.14
C LEU A 14 2.18 -28.47 11.40
N ASP A 15 2.58 -29.04 12.55
CA ASP A 15 2.68 -28.30 13.81
C ASP A 15 3.74 -27.19 13.73
N LEU A 16 4.86 -27.46 13.05
CA LEU A 16 5.90 -26.47 12.81
C LEU A 16 5.37 -25.32 11.95
N ILE A 17 4.65 -25.60 10.86
CA ILE A 17 4.02 -24.55 10.04
C ILE A 17 3.00 -23.76 10.87
N ARG A 18 2.19 -24.44 11.68
CA ARG A 18 1.20 -23.81 12.55
C ARG A 18 1.86 -22.87 13.55
N GLU A 19 2.93 -23.30 14.20
CA GLU A 19 3.70 -22.47 15.15
C GLU A 19 4.31 -21.27 14.44
N GLN A 20 4.89 -21.44 13.26
CA GLN A 20 5.44 -20.33 12.46
C GLN A 20 4.38 -19.30 12.08
N VAL A 21 3.18 -19.75 11.71
CA VAL A 21 2.05 -18.85 11.37
C VAL A 21 1.57 -18.11 12.62
N LEU A 22 1.43 -18.78 13.76
CA LEU A 22 0.93 -18.18 15.00
C LEU A 22 1.94 -17.25 15.66
N CYS A 23 3.22 -17.59 15.63
CA CYS A 23 4.29 -16.87 16.32
C CYS A 23 4.97 -15.83 15.41
N GLN A 24 4.40 -15.49 14.26
CA GLN A 24 4.95 -14.45 13.41
C GLN A 24 4.99 -13.12 14.19
N PRO A 25 6.19 -12.55 14.42
CA PRO A 25 6.35 -11.35 15.23
C PRO A 25 5.62 -10.17 14.57
N ASP A 26 5.01 -9.37 15.44
CA ASP A 26 4.07 -8.31 15.11
C ASP A 26 4.56 -7.35 14.01
N LEU A 27 3.59 -6.86 13.25
CA LEU A 27 3.61 -6.02 12.02
C LEU A 27 4.49 -4.74 12.02
N LYS A 28 5.30 -4.47 13.04
CA LYS A 28 6.06 -3.22 13.19
C LYS A 28 7.41 -3.18 12.48
N SER A 29 7.90 -4.31 11.96
CA SER A 29 9.12 -4.34 11.15
C SER A 29 8.79 -3.92 9.73
N ASN A 30 9.21 -2.71 9.34
CA ASN A 30 9.00 -2.09 8.01
C ASN A 30 9.69 -2.81 6.83
N THR A 31 10.10 -4.07 7.00
CA THR A 31 10.65 -4.89 5.93
C THR A 31 9.53 -5.72 5.32
N PRO A 32 9.29 -5.65 4.00
CA PRO A 32 8.26 -6.43 3.31
C PRO A 32 8.68 -7.90 3.30
N SER A 33 8.35 -8.60 4.39
CA SER A 33 8.51 -10.03 4.54
C SER A 33 7.32 -10.79 3.93
N ASP A 34 6.86 -10.34 2.75
CA ASP A 34 5.80 -11.00 1.95
C ASP A 34 6.22 -12.39 1.45
N THR A 35 7.51 -12.73 1.59
CA THR A 35 8.06 -14.02 1.18
C THR A 35 7.58 -15.20 2.02
N ILE A 36 7.00 -14.94 3.20
CA ILE A 36 6.67 -15.98 4.17
C ILE A 36 5.25 -16.54 3.97
N GLU A 37 4.34 -15.90 3.24
CA GLU A 37 2.94 -16.36 3.21
C GLU A 37 2.65 -17.40 2.11
N PHE A 38 3.24 -17.24 0.93
CA PHE A 38 2.99 -18.16 -0.20
C PHE A 38 3.69 -19.52 -0.04
N SER A 39 4.89 -19.53 0.52
CA SER A 39 5.67 -20.76 0.73
C SER A 39 5.02 -21.69 1.77
N HIS A 40 4.39 -21.13 2.81
CA HIS A 40 3.63 -21.91 3.79
C HIS A 40 2.35 -22.49 3.21
N LEU A 41 1.61 -21.72 2.39
CA LEU A 41 0.44 -22.23 1.68
C LEU A 41 0.81 -23.40 0.74
N GLN A 42 1.90 -23.25 -0.03
CA GLN A 42 2.38 -24.31 -0.90
C GLN A 42 2.81 -25.56 -0.11
N SER A 43 3.47 -25.38 1.04
CA SER A 43 3.89 -26.49 1.89
C SER A 43 2.67 -27.24 2.47
N LEU A 44 1.64 -26.52 2.91
CA LEU A 44 0.38 -27.12 3.35
C LEU A 44 -0.32 -27.89 2.24
N GLU A 45 -0.36 -27.35 1.02
CA GLU A 45 -0.94 -28.04 -0.14
C GLU A 45 -0.18 -29.35 -0.47
N ILE A 46 1.16 -29.32 -0.36
CA ILE A 46 2.00 -30.50 -0.52
C ILE A 46 1.68 -31.54 0.57
N ILE A 47 1.61 -31.13 1.84
CA ILE A 47 1.25 -32.03 2.96
C ILE A 47 -0.14 -32.61 2.75
N GLN A 48 -1.12 -31.79 2.36
CA GLN A 48 -2.49 -32.24 2.08
C GLN A 48 -2.53 -33.28 0.97
N THR A 49 -1.83 -33.02 -0.14
CA THR A 49 -1.77 -33.92 -1.30
C THR A 49 -1.09 -35.23 -0.92
N LYS A 50 0.00 -35.17 -0.15
CA LYS A 50 0.70 -36.33 0.41
C LYS A 50 -0.20 -37.16 1.34
N ALA A 51 -0.95 -36.52 2.24
CA ALA A 51 -1.88 -37.19 3.15
C ALA A 51 -3.05 -37.84 2.41
N ARG A 52 -3.66 -37.15 1.44
CA ARG A 52 -4.72 -37.70 0.58
C ARG A 52 -4.25 -38.91 -0.21
N ARG A 53 -3.04 -38.85 -0.79
CA ARG A 53 -2.44 -39.97 -1.52
C ARG A 53 -2.19 -41.17 -0.60
N ALA A 54 -1.66 -40.93 0.60
CA ALA A 54 -1.48 -41.97 1.61
C ALA A 54 -2.82 -42.62 2.00
N GLY A 55 -3.84 -41.80 2.30
CA GLY A 55 -5.20 -42.29 2.60
C GLY A 55 -5.80 -43.13 1.47
N SER A 56 -5.63 -42.71 0.20
CA SER A 56 -6.10 -43.49 -0.96
C SER A 56 -5.39 -44.85 -1.08
N ILE A 57 -4.08 -44.91 -0.84
CA ILE A 57 -3.31 -46.17 -0.83
C ILE A 57 -3.78 -47.07 0.32
N LEU A 58 -4.02 -46.52 1.50
CA LEU A 58 -4.53 -47.27 2.65
C LEU A 58 -5.94 -47.81 2.40
N SER A 59 -6.83 -47.01 1.84
CA SER A 59 -8.20 -47.44 1.52
C SER A 59 -8.22 -48.55 0.46
N THR A 60 -7.40 -48.42 -0.59
CA THR A 60 -7.29 -49.48 -1.63
C THR A 60 -6.65 -50.77 -1.08
N THR A 61 -5.68 -50.67 -0.17
CA THR A 61 -5.10 -51.85 0.48
C THR A 61 -6.07 -52.49 1.47
N ALA A 62 -6.86 -51.71 2.22
CA ALA A 62 -7.93 -52.22 3.06
C ALA A 62 -9.02 -52.94 2.25
N GLN A 63 -9.43 -52.39 1.11
CA GLN A 63 -10.39 -53.03 0.20
C GLN A 63 -9.88 -54.39 -0.29
N ARG A 64 -8.60 -54.47 -0.71
CA ARG A 64 -7.97 -55.73 -1.12
C ARG A 64 -7.91 -56.74 0.02
N LEU A 65 -7.59 -56.29 1.23
CA LEU A 65 -7.59 -57.15 2.42
C LEU A 65 -9.00 -57.67 2.75
N GLY A 66 -10.03 -56.85 2.56
CA GLY A 66 -11.43 -57.27 2.69
C GLY A 66 -11.81 -58.39 1.70
N VAL A 67 -11.36 -58.28 0.44
CA VAL A 67 -11.54 -59.37 -0.55
C VAL A 67 -10.81 -60.63 -0.11
N MET A 68 -9.55 -60.51 0.34
CA MET A 68 -8.77 -61.65 0.83
C MET A 68 -9.43 -62.34 2.04
N LYS A 69 -9.95 -61.56 2.99
CA LYS A 69 -10.73 -62.05 4.12
C LYS A 69 -11.94 -62.85 3.66
N SER A 70 -12.72 -62.34 2.70
CA SER A 70 -13.88 -63.03 2.14
C SER A 70 -13.52 -64.34 1.44
N LEU A 71 -12.33 -64.41 0.80
CA LEU A 71 -11.83 -65.63 0.18
C LEU A 71 -11.44 -66.67 1.25
N VAL A 72 -10.74 -66.25 2.30
CA VAL A 72 -10.37 -67.14 3.42
C VAL A 72 -11.63 -67.72 4.08
N GLU A 73 -12.65 -66.90 4.31
CA GLU A 73 -13.95 -67.34 4.87
C GLU A 73 -14.68 -68.32 3.93
N LYS A 74 -14.64 -68.11 2.62
CA LYS A 74 -15.22 -69.04 1.64
C LYS A 74 -14.49 -70.38 1.61
N ILE A 75 -13.16 -70.38 1.68
CA ILE A 75 -12.36 -71.62 1.75
C ILE A 75 -12.67 -72.32 3.07
N ASP A 76 -12.88 -71.58 4.16
CA ASP A 76 -13.21 -72.11 5.48
C ASP A 76 -14.55 -72.84 5.49
N HIS A 77 -15.56 -72.20 4.94
CA HIS A 77 -16.87 -72.80 4.80
C HIS A 77 -16.86 -74.05 3.90
N ARG A 78 -16.05 -74.05 2.83
CA ARG A 78 -15.92 -75.22 1.94
C ARG A 78 -15.19 -76.39 2.60
N GLN A 79 -14.22 -76.12 3.45
CA GLN A 79 -13.47 -77.16 4.16
C GLN A 79 -14.23 -77.72 5.35
N SER A 80 -14.97 -76.89 6.10
CA SER A 80 -15.83 -77.36 7.19
C SER A 80 -16.92 -78.35 6.74
N LYS A 81 -17.26 -78.39 5.44
CA LYS A 81 -18.21 -79.35 4.87
C LYS A 81 -17.59 -80.70 4.52
N LYS A 82 -16.27 -80.79 4.47
CA LYS A 82 -15.53 -82.03 4.21
C LYS A 82 -14.88 -82.43 5.53
N ASP A 83 -15.50 -83.33 6.29
CA ASP A 83 -15.07 -83.85 7.62
C ASP A 83 -13.68 -84.54 7.60
N TYR A 84 -12.63 -83.83 7.19
CA TYR A 84 -11.25 -84.26 7.34
C TYR A 84 -10.67 -83.49 8.52
N GLU A 85 -10.77 -84.08 9.71
CA GLU A 85 -10.03 -83.69 10.91
C GLU A 85 -8.52 -83.85 10.63
N PHE A 86 -7.88 -82.79 10.15
CA PHE A 86 -6.42 -82.73 10.07
C PHE A 86 -5.93 -81.50 10.83
N GLU A 87 -4.75 -81.60 11.45
CA GLU A 87 -4.08 -80.61 12.33
C GLU A 87 -3.90 -79.19 11.77
N THR A 88 -4.36 -78.90 10.56
CA THR A 88 -4.27 -77.59 9.87
C THR A 88 -5.17 -76.49 10.46
N ASN A 89 -6.01 -76.81 11.44
CA ASN A 89 -6.96 -75.87 12.03
C ASN A 89 -6.27 -74.72 12.81
N ASN A 90 -5.11 -75.00 13.42
CA ASN A 90 -4.38 -74.00 14.21
C ASN A 90 -3.72 -72.92 13.34
N GLU A 91 -3.08 -73.30 12.22
CA GLU A 91 -2.44 -72.35 11.30
C GLU A 91 -3.47 -71.42 10.63
N ARG A 92 -4.65 -71.95 10.31
CA ARG A 92 -5.73 -71.18 9.71
C ARG A 92 -6.34 -70.17 10.68
N ALA A 93 -6.58 -70.57 11.92
CA ALA A 93 -7.04 -69.67 12.97
C ALA A 93 -6.04 -68.51 13.16
N GLY A 94 -4.73 -68.82 13.13
CA GLY A 94 -3.65 -67.83 13.14
C GLY A 94 -3.73 -66.85 11.97
N LEU A 95 -3.87 -67.35 10.74
CA LEU A 95 -3.98 -66.50 9.53
C LEU A 95 -5.21 -65.58 9.59
N LYS A 96 -6.36 -66.09 10.03
CA LYS A 96 -7.59 -65.30 10.17
C LYS A 96 -7.41 -64.19 11.21
N MET A 97 -6.78 -64.51 12.35
CA MET A 97 -6.47 -63.53 13.38
C MET A 97 -5.54 -62.43 12.85
N GLU A 98 -4.51 -62.81 12.09
CA GLU A 98 -3.54 -61.85 11.52
C GLU A 98 -4.19 -60.94 10.47
N ILE A 99 -5.08 -61.47 9.62
CA ILE A 99 -5.85 -60.65 8.66
C ILE A 99 -6.74 -59.64 9.39
N VAL A 100 -7.44 -60.06 10.47
CA VAL A 100 -8.29 -59.15 11.26
C VAL A 100 -7.44 -58.08 11.95
N LYS A 101 -6.25 -58.44 12.43
CA LYS A 101 -5.31 -57.49 13.03
C LYS A 101 -4.81 -56.48 12.00
N MET A 102 -4.43 -56.92 10.81
CA MET A 102 -4.04 -56.04 9.70
C MET A 102 -5.18 -55.09 9.29
N ASP A 103 -6.43 -55.57 9.21
CA ASP A 103 -7.60 -54.75 8.90
C ASP A 103 -7.81 -53.64 9.93
N LYS A 104 -7.68 -53.97 11.22
CA LYS A 104 -7.74 -52.97 12.31
C LYS A 104 -6.62 -51.93 12.20
N HIS A 105 -5.40 -52.36 11.90
CA HIS A 105 -4.26 -51.43 11.74
C HIS A 105 -4.44 -50.51 10.52
N LEU A 106 -4.93 -51.03 9.40
CA LEU A 106 -5.23 -50.24 8.20
C LEU A 106 -6.30 -49.19 8.46
N LYS A 107 -7.39 -49.54 9.15
CA LYS A 107 -8.45 -48.59 9.53
C LYS A 107 -7.95 -47.50 10.47
N LEU A 108 -7.09 -47.85 11.43
CA LEU A 108 -6.46 -46.86 12.30
C LEU A 108 -5.61 -45.87 11.50
N HIS A 109 -4.81 -46.35 10.54
CA HIS A 109 -4.01 -45.47 9.68
C HIS A 109 -4.84 -44.62 8.73
N GLU A 110 -5.96 -45.15 8.22
CA GLU A 110 -6.92 -44.38 7.43
C GLU A 110 -7.54 -43.25 8.25
N GLN A 111 -7.94 -43.53 9.50
CA GLN A 111 -8.44 -42.51 10.41
C GLN A 111 -7.38 -41.43 10.68
N GLN A 112 -6.14 -41.83 10.97
CA GLN A 112 -5.02 -40.89 11.17
C GLN A 112 -4.77 -39.99 9.95
N ALA A 113 -4.86 -40.54 8.74
CA ALA A 113 -4.75 -39.74 7.52
C ALA A 113 -5.89 -38.72 7.40
N GLY A 114 -7.11 -39.11 7.79
CA GLY A 114 -8.27 -38.21 7.87
C GLY A 114 -8.05 -37.06 8.85
N GLU A 115 -7.61 -37.36 10.07
CA GLU A 115 -7.31 -36.36 11.11
C GLU A 115 -6.25 -35.34 10.65
N ILE A 116 -5.20 -35.80 9.95
CA ILE A 116 -4.19 -34.90 9.37
C ILE A 116 -4.81 -34.00 8.29
N ILE A 117 -5.66 -34.53 7.41
CA ILE A 117 -6.32 -33.72 6.37
C ILE A 117 -7.21 -32.66 6.99
N GLU A 118 -8.01 -33.00 8.01
CA GLU A 118 -8.86 -32.05 8.73
C GLU A 118 -8.02 -30.97 9.41
N SER A 119 -6.91 -31.35 10.04
CA SER A 119 -5.98 -30.40 10.67
C SER A 119 -5.38 -29.44 9.64
N VAL A 120 -4.93 -29.92 8.47
CA VAL A 120 -4.42 -29.06 7.38
C VAL A 120 -5.50 -28.08 6.89
N ILE A 121 -6.75 -28.52 6.75
CA ILE A 121 -7.87 -27.64 6.36
C ILE A 121 -8.08 -26.55 7.42
N SER A 122 -8.03 -26.91 8.71
CA SER A 122 -8.16 -25.96 9.81
C SER A 122 -7.03 -24.93 9.81
N VAL A 123 -5.78 -25.37 9.61
CA VAL A 123 -4.61 -24.45 9.54
C VAL A 123 -4.73 -23.53 8.32
N ASN A 124 -5.14 -24.05 7.17
CA ASN A 124 -5.33 -23.23 5.97
C ASN A 124 -6.42 -22.15 6.17
N LYS A 125 -7.54 -22.51 6.82
CA LYS A 125 -8.59 -21.53 7.18
C LYS A 125 -8.05 -20.45 8.12
N LEU A 126 -7.23 -20.82 9.10
CA LEU A 126 -6.60 -19.88 10.02
C LEU A 126 -5.67 -18.91 9.28
N ILE A 127 -4.85 -19.40 8.35
CA ILE A 127 -3.98 -18.56 7.51
C ILE A 127 -4.81 -17.58 6.68
N GLN A 128 -5.89 -18.05 6.04
CA GLN A 128 -6.80 -17.18 5.28
C GLN A 128 -7.41 -16.08 6.14
N GLN A 129 -7.88 -16.41 7.34
CA GLN A 129 -8.43 -15.42 8.27
C GLN A 129 -7.37 -14.42 8.74
N MET A 130 -6.13 -14.87 8.96
CA MET A 130 -5.01 -14.00 9.33
C MET A 130 -4.66 -13.03 8.19
N LEU A 131 -4.60 -13.54 6.96
CA LEU A 131 -4.43 -12.77 5.73
C LEU A 131 -5.49 -11.68 5.58
N GLU A 132 -6.77 -12.04 5.74
CA GLU A 132 -7.89 -11.10 5.67
C GLU A 132 -7.77 -10.02 6.74
N LEU A 133 -7.43 -10.38 7.98
CA LEU A 133 -7.22 -9.44 9.07
C LEU A 133 -6.06 -8.48 8.78
N ARG A 134 -4.95 -8.99 8.22
CA ARG A 134 -3.80 -8.17 7.80
C ARG A 134 -4.20 -7.19 6.71
N ASN A 135 -4.88 -7.65 5.67
CA ASN A 135 -5.35 -6.80 4.59
C ASN A 135 -6.29 -5.71 5.11
N TYR A 136 -7.25 -6.08 5.97
CA TYR A 136 -8.16 -5.13 6.62
C TYR A 136 -7.40 -4.08 7.44
N SER A 137 -6.42 -4.49 8.24
CA SER A 137 -5.59 -3.57 9.04
C SER A 137 -4.75 -2.62 8.18
N ALA A 138 -4.17 -3.12 7.08
CA ALA A 138 -3.37 -2.34 6.15
C ALA A 138 -4.25 -1.32 5.40
N LEU A 139 -5.44 -1.72 4.96
CA LEU A 139 -6.42 -0.83 4.33
C LEU A 139 -6.87 0.27 5.30
N HIS A 140 -7.13 -0.06 6.57
CA HIS A 140 -7.48 0.94 7.58
C HIS A 140 -6.34 1.91 7.87
N ALA A 141 -5.12 1.41 8.04
CA ALA A 141 -3.95 2.25 8.25
C ALA A 141 -3.69 3.18 7.05
N ASN A 142 -3.89 2.69 5.82
CA ASN A 142 -3.78 3.50 4.61
C ASN A 142 -4.90 4.55 4.54
N ASN A 143 -6.15 4.18 4.80
CA ASN A 143 -7.27 5.11 4.83
C ASN A 143 -7.07 6.21 5.89
N ALA A 144 -6.60 5.87 7.08
CA ALA A 144 -6.24 6.84 8.11
C ALA A 144 -5.13 7.81 7.64
N LYS A 145 -4.09 7.30 6.97
CA LYS A 145 -3.03 8.12 6.37
C LYS A 145 -3.56 9.01 5.25
N LEU A 146 -4.46 8.51 4.39
CA LEU A 146 -5.08 9.28 3.32
C LEU A 146 -5.99 10.39 3.87
N GLN A 147 -6.74 10.12 4.94
CA GLN A 147 -7.51 11.15 5.64
C GLN A 147 -6.59 12.21 6.25
N GLN A 148 -5.48 11.81 6.87
CA GLN A 148 -4.48 12.74 7.38
C GLN A 148 -3.83 13.57 6.25
N LEU A 149 -3.51 12.95 5.11
CA LEU A 149 -2.96 13.65 3.96
C LEU A 149 -3.98 14.64 3.36
N SER A 150 -5.24 14.23 3.23
CA SER A 150 -6.32 15.07 2.71
C SER A 150 -6.57 16.27 3.62
N THR A 151 -6.58 16.08 4.94
CA THR A 151 -6.71 17.18 5.91
C THR A 151 -5.50 18.12 5.88
N SER A 152 -4.27 17.58 5.76
CA SER A 152 -3.06 18.39 5.55
C SER A 152 -3.15 19.22 4.27
N GLN A 153 -3.53 18.60 3.15
CA GLN A 153 -3.66 19.26 1.85
C GLN A 153 -4.76 20.34 1.87
N ALA A 154 -5.88 20.09 2.54
CA ALA A 154 -6.93 21.10 2.73
C ALA A 154 -6.39 22.31 3.53
N SER A 155 -5.59 22.05 4.57
CA SER A 155 -4.96 23.11 5.36
C SER A 155 -3.94 23.91 4.54
N GLU A 156 -3.08 23.25 3.75
CA GLU A 156 -2.11 23.90 2.87
C GLU A 156 -2.79 24.76 1.79
N THR A 157 -3.87 24.25 1.20
CA THR A 157 -4.67 25.00 0.23
C THR A 157 -5.26 26.26 0.86
N SER A 158 -5.75 26.17 2.11
CA SER A 158 -6.28 27.34 2.82
C SER A 158 -5.21 28.39 3.10
N ILE A 159 -3.99 27.97 3.48
CA ILE A 159 -2.84 28.86 3.69
C ILE A 159 -2.43 29.51 2.37
N MET A 160 -2.38 28.75 1.28
CA MET A 160 -2.04 29.27 -0.05
C MET A 160 -3.04 30.33 -0.51
N LEU A 161 -4.34 30.11 -0.28
CA LEU A 161 -5.37 31.12 -0.58
C LEU A 161 -5.17 32.39 0.24
N GLN A 162 -4.86 32.28 1.53
CA GLN A 162 -4.55 33.44 2.36
C GLN A 162 -3.30 34.18 1.87
N LEU A 163 -2.26 33.44 1.49
CA LEU A 163 -1.02 34.01 0.96
C LEU A 163 -1.27 34.74 -0.36
N ALA A 164 -2.10 34.19 -1.24
CA ALA A 164 -2.49 34.84 -2.50
C ALA A 164 -3.27 36.15 -2.26
N VAL A 165 -4.13 36.20 -1.24
CA VAL A 165 -4.83 37.42 -0.84
C VAL A 165 -3.85 38.48 -0.33
N ILE A 166 -2.92 38.09 0.55
CA ILE A 166 -1.88 38.99 1.09
C ILE A 166 -0.99 39.51 -0.05
N GLN A 167 -0.51 38.63 -0.93
CA GLN A 167 0.30 39.03 -2.10
C GLN A 167 -0.46 40.00 -3.01
N ARG A 168 -1.77 39.81 -3.20
CA ARG A 168 -2.58 40.75 -3.98
C ARG A 168 -2.65 42.13 -3.32
N GLN A 169 -2.73 42.17 -1.99
CA GLN A 169 -2.70 43.42 -1.23
C GLN A 169 -1.32 44.08 -1.30
N GLU A 170 -0.25 43.32 -1.10
CA GLU A 170 1.14 43.81 -1.22
C GLU A 170 1.42 44.34 -2.63
N ALA A 171 0.98 43.65 -3.67
CA ALA A 171 1.09 44.13 -5.05
C ALA A 171 0.38 45.47 -5.25
N ARG A 172 -0.79 45.68 -4.62
CA ARG A 172 -1.49 46.97 -4.66
C ARG A 172 -0.70 48.07 -3.94
N VAL A 173 -0.18 47.78 -2.75
CA VAL A 173 0.64 48.72 -1.99
C VAL A 173 1.92 49.08 -2.74
N MET A 174 2.62 48.08 -3.30
CA MET A 174 3.81 48.25 -4.10
C MET A 174 3.54 49.10 -5.34
N ARG A 175 2.42 48.88 -6.04
CA ARG A 175 2.01 49.73 -7.18
C ARG A 175 1.84 51.18 -6.76
N VAL A 176 1.17 51.46 -5.64
CA VAL A 176 0.99 52.82 -5.14
C VAL A 176 2.32 53.45 -4.74
N ALA A 177 3.18 52.74 -4.02
CA ALA A 177 4.51 53.21 -3.63
C ALA A 177 5.37 53.54 -4.84
N SER A 178 5.36 52.68 -5.86
CA SER A 178 6.06 52.93 -7.12
C SER A 178 5.54 54.17 -7.83
N ILE A 179 4.22 54.39 -7.89
CA ILE A 179 3.64 55.60 -8.50
C ILE A 179 4.12 56.86 -7.75
N ILE A 180 4.11 56.84 -6.41
CA ILE A 180 4.59 57.97 -5.60
C ILE A 180 6.07 58.24 -5.87
N ALA A 181 6.91 57.21 -5.87
CA ALA A 181 8.34 57.34 -6.16
C ALA A 181 8.59 57.92 -7.56
N LEU A 182 7.83 57.44 -8.56
CA LEU A 182 7.95 57.85 -9.96
C LEU A 182 7.55 59.33 -10.16
N VAL A 183 6.62 59.87 -9.36
CA VAL A 183 6.28 61.30 -9.34
C VAL A 183 7.29 62.13 -8.54
N TYR A 184 7.75 61.61 -7.40
CA TYR A 184 8.62 62.36 -6.49
C TYR A 184 10.05 62.56 -7.04
N LEU A 185 10.59 61.55 -7.75
CA LEU A 185 11.94 61.58 -8.32
C LEU A 185 12.17 62.73 -9.31
N PRO A 186 11.33 62.96 -10.34
CA PRO A 186 11.47 64.09 -11.25
C PRO A 186 11.30 65.45 -10.55
N VAL A 187 10.35 65.56 -9.61
CA VAL A 187 10.14 66.78 -8.83
C VAL A 187 11.38 67.12 -7.99
N SER A 188 11.95 66.12 -7.33
CA SER A 188 13.17 66.28 -6.53
C SER A 188 14.37 66.67 -7.39
N LEU A 189 14.50 66.10 -8.59
CA LEU A 189 15.57 66.45 -9.53
C LEU A 189 15.44 67.91 -10.00
N VAL A 190 14.25 68.35 -10.38
CA VAL A 190 13.99 69.76 -10.76
C VAL A 190 14.27 70.68 -9.58
N SER A 191 13.73 70.39 -8.40
CA SER A 191 13.97 71.19 -7.19
C SER A 191 15.47 71.29 -6.87
N SER A 192 16.21 70.18 -6.99
CA SER A 192 17.66 70.17 -6.79
C SER A 192 18.37 71.04 -7.83
N LEU A 193 18.03 70.93 -9.12
CA LEU A 193 18.64 71.74 -10.19
C LEU A 193 18.44 73.24 -9.99
N PHE A 194 17.27 73.65 -9.49
CA PHE A 194 16.99 75.04 -9.14
C PHE A 194 17.65 75.49 -7.83
N SER A 195 17.88 74.58 -6.88
CA SER A 195 18.57 74.86 -5.62
C SER A 195 20.08 74.95 -5.78
N THR A 196 20.69 74.17 -6.67
CA THR A 196 22.08 74.42 -7.09
C THR A 196 22.10 75.72 -7.86
N GLN A 197 23.01 76.63 -7.49
CA GLN A 197 23.18 77.98 -8.05
C GLN A 197 23.58 78.01 -9.55
N LEU A 198 23.21 77.02 -10.36
CA LEU A 198 23.40 77.01 -11.81
C LEU A 198 22.63 78.13 -12.52
N PHE A 199 21.65 78.77 -11.86
CA PHE A 199 20.99 79.97 -12.36
C PHE A 199 21.68 81.30 -11.98
N THR A 200 22.85 81.30 -11.35
CA THR A 200 23.71 82.50 -11.25
C THR A 200 24.74 82.59 -12.38
N LEU A 201 24.34 82.28 -13.62
CA LEU A 201 25.14 82.48 -14.83
C LEU A 201 24.35 83.28 -15.88
N ASN A 202 23.94 84.49 -15.50
CA ASN A 202 24.31 85.74 -16.18
C ASN A 202 23.39 86.85 -15.71
N SER A 203 23.99 87.84 -15.06
CA SER A 203 23.39 89.07 -14.55
C SER A 203 22.97 90.00 -15.69
N ILE A 204 21.96 89.62 -16.48
CA ILE A 204 21.24 90.55 -17.35
C ILE A 204 19.76 90.23 -17.21
N VAL A 205 19.12 90.93 -16.27
CA VAL A 205 17.69 91.34 -16.25
C VAL A 205 16.74 90.44 -17.04
N LEU A 206 16.75 89.14 -16.76
CA LEU A 206 15.78 88.21 -17.30
C LEU A 206 14.54 88.38 -16.44
N ASN A 207 13.53 89.03 -17.03
CA ASN A 207 12.18 89.18 -16.49
C ASN A 207 11.81 87.93 -15.70
N MET A 208 11.46 88.09 -14.41
CA MET A 208 10.98 86.98 -13.57
C MET A 208 9.87 86.15 -14.28
N ARG A 209 9.11 86.80 -15.16
CA ARG A 209 8.06 86.20 -16.00
C ARG A 209 8.58 85.20 -17.06
N GLU A 210 9.79 85.38 -17.58
CA GLU A 210 10.42 84.48 -18.57
C GLU A 210 11.07 83.27 -17.91
N GLY A 211 11.75 83.47 -16.77
CA GLY A 211 12.27 82.37 -15.95
C GLY A 211 11.15 81.46 -15.43
N LEU A 212 10.01 82.04 -15.05
CA LEU A 212 8.81 81.28 -14.68
C LEU A 212 8.26 80.46 -15.85
N GLY A 213 8.37 80.97 -17.08
CA GLY A 213 7.95 80.26 -18.29
C GLY A 213 8.78 79.02 -18.56
N ILE A 214 10.11 79.13 -18.47
CA ILE A 214 11.04 78.00 -18.68
C ILE A 214 10.88 76.96 -17.55
N PHE A 215 10.63 77.42 -16.32
CA PHE A 215 10.27 76.53 -15.22
C PHE A 215 9.02 75.72 -15.55
N PHE A 216 7.96 76.37 -16.04
CA PHE A 216 6.72 75.71 -16.38
C PHE A 216 6.87 74.72 -17.54
N THR A 217 7.66 75.07 -18.58
CA THR A 217 7.88 74.17 -19.72
C THR A 217 8.70 72.95 -19.33
N LEU A 218 9.72 73.10 -18.48
CA LEU A 218 10.55 71.99 -18.00
C LEU A 218 9.75 71.08 -17.04
N LEU A 219 8.92 71.67 -16.17
CA LEU A 219 7.99 70.93 -15.32
C LEU A 219 6.95 70.15 -16.15
N LEU A 220 6.40 70.79 -17.19
CA LEU A 220 5.36 70.19 -18.04
C LEU A 220 5.92 69.08 -18.94
N THR A 221 7.11 69.26 -19.52
CA THR A 221 7.78 68.20 -20.29
C THR A 221 8.16 67.01 -19.42
N LEU A 222 8.64 67.25 -18.21
CA LEU A 222 8.99 66.18 -17.28
C LEU A 222 7.75 65.42 -16.79
N THR A 223 6.66 66.12 -16.46
CA THR A 223 5.38 65.48 -16.09
C THR A 223 4.77 64.68 -17.24
N VAL A 224 4.79 65.21 -18.47
CA VAL A 224 4.33 64.47 -19.66
C VAL A 224 5.20 63.23 -19.89
N SER A 225 6.53 63.32 -19.80
CA SER A 225 7.45 62.17 -19.94
C SER A 225 7.23 61.11 -18.85
N THR A 226 6.97 61.55 -17.62
CA THR A 226 6.66 60.71 -16.46
C THR A 226 5.33 59.97 -16.68
N ILE A 227 4.29 60.68 -17.12
CA ILE A 227 2.98 60.10 -17.47
C ILE A 227 3.13 59.13 -18.64
N LEU A 228 3.88 59.47 -19.68
CA LEU A 228 4.13 58.61 -20.84
C LEU A 228 4.85 57.32 -20.42
N SER A 229 5.86 57.43 -19.55
CA SER A 229 6.59 56.28 -19.01
C SER A 229 5.67 55.40 -18.16
N ALA A 230 4.82 55.98 -17.33
CA ALA A 230 3.83 55.23 -16.54
C ALA A 230 2.78 54.56 -17.45
N TYR A 231 2.32 55.24 -18.49
CA TYR A 231 1.34 54.71 -19.45
C TYR A 231 1.93 53.61 -20.35
N LEU A 232 3.23 53.68 -20.65
CA LEU A 232 3.99 52.62 -21.33
C LEU A 232 4.23 51.41 -20.41
N TRP A 233 4.23 51.59 -19.09
CA TRP A 233 4.41 50.51 -18.12
C TRP A 233 3.10 49.78 -17.79
N LEU A 234 1.96 50.47 -17.84
CA LEU A 234 0.64 49.90 -17.56
C LEU A 234 0.12 48.77 -18.49
N PRO A 235 0.54 48.56 -19.77
CA PRO A 235 -0.12 47.59 -20.65
C PRO A 235 0.50 46.18 -20.69
N ARG A 236 1.41 45.79 -19.79
CA ARG A 236 2.00 44.44 -19.79
C ARG A 236 1.96 43.76 -18.42
N ASP A 237 0.76 43.52 -17.91
CA ASP A 237 0.53 42.44 -16.95
C ASP A 237 -0.12 41.25 -17.70
N PRO A 238 0.67 40.30 -18.26
CA PRO A 238 0.16 39.11 -18.93
C PRO A 238 -0.32 38.03 -17.94
N THR A 239 -0.68 38.40 -16.71
CA THR A 239 -0.92 37.44 -15.61
C THR A 239 -2.37 36.94 -15.52
N VAL A 240 -3.30 37.47 -16.33
CA VAL A 240 -4.72 37.05 -16.29
C VAL A 240 -5.01 35.80 -17.15
N LEU A 241 -4.13 35.40 -18.07
CA LEU A 241 -4.41 34.29 -19.01
C LEU A 241 -3.98 32.90 -18.54
N ARG A 242 -3.36 32.72 -17.35
CA ARG A 242 -2.84 31.41 -16.93
C ARG A 242 -3.63 30.69 -15.83
N GLN A 243 -4.70 31.29 -15.30
CA GLN A 243 -5.45 30.70 -14.18
C GLN A 243 -6.72 29.94 -14.59
N SER A 244 -7.16 30.00 -15.86
CA SER A 244 -8.38 29.31 -16.32
C SER A 244 -8.17 27.86 -16.79
N SER A 245 -6.95 27.31 -16.73
CA SER A 245 -6.67 25.95 -17.23
C SER A 245 -6.42 24.89 -16.15
N SER A 246 -6.61 25.21 -14.86
CA SER A 246 -6.38 24.25 -13.75
C SER A 246 -7.63 23.79 -13.00
N SER A 247 -8.82 24.23 -13.44
CA SER A 247 -10.11 23.75 -12.93
C SER A 247 -10.85 22.96 -14.00
N SER A 248 -10.35 21.75 -14.28
CA SER A 248 -11.16 20.68 -14.88
C SER A 248 -11.14 19.52 -13.89
N PRO A 249 -12.30 19.00 -13.48
CA PRO A 249 -12.43 17.88 -12.54
C PRO A 249 -11.91 16.56 -13.11
#